data_AF-A0A965A1L9-F1
#
_entry.id   AF-A0A965A1L9-F1
#
_cell.length_a   1.000
_cell.length_b   1.000
_cell.length_c   1.000
_cell.angle_alpha   90.00
_cell.angle_beta   90.00
_cell.angle_gamma   90.00
#
_symmetry.space_group_name_H-M   'P 1'
#
loop_
_entity.id
_entity.type
_entity.pdbx_description
1 polymer ?
#
loop_
_entity_poly.entity_id
_entity_poly.type
_entity_poly.pdbx_seq_one_letter_code
_entity_poly.pdbx_strand_id
1 'polypeptide(L)' 'MEDIEKRVIGIVSEQLGVKIEDVKKESKFVDDLGADS' A
#
# COMPACT_ATOMS: atom_id res chain seq x y z
N MET A 1 -1.80 -0.48 -17.04
CA MET A 1 -2.29 -0.01 -15.73
C MET A 1 -2.12 -1.08 -14.67
N GLU A 2 -2.46 -2.35 -14.94
CA GLU A 2 -2.27 -3.46 -14.00
C GLU A 2 -0.81 -3.67 -13.52
N ASP A 3 0.19 -3.49 -14.39
CA ASP A 3 1.60 -3.60 -13.98
C ASP A 3 2.03 -2.54 -12.96
N ILE A 4 1.54 -1.31 -13.14
CA ILE A 4 1.89 -0.20 -12.26
C ILE A 4 1.21 -0.42 -10.91
N GLU A 5 -0.05 -0.83 -10.91
CA GLU A 5 -0.81 -1.11 -9.70
C GLU A 5 -0.16 -2.20 -8.85
N LYS A 6 0.21 -3.34 -9.45
CA LYS A 6 0.91 -4.42 -8.75
C LYS A 6 2.24 -3.96 -8.17
N ARG A 7 3.00 -3.14 -8.91
CA ARG A 7 4.27 -2.58 -8.43
C ARG A 7 4.06 -1.63 -7.27
N VAL A 8 3.09 -0.71 -7.36
CA VAL A 8 2.79 0.25 -6.29
C VAL A 8 2.33 -0.50 -5.04
N ILE A 9 1.42 -1.45 -5.15
CA ILE A 9 0.93 -2.24 -4.02
C ILE A 9 2.08 -3.01 -3.35
N GLY A 10 2.95 -3.65 -4.13
CA GLY A 10 4.12 -4.34 -3.59
C GLY A 10 5.09 -3.41 -2.86
N ILE A 11 5.38 -2.23 -3.44
CA ILE A 11 6.24 -1.22 -2.83
C ILE A 11 5.62 -0.71 -1.52
N VAL A 12 4.34 -0.38 -1.51
CA VAL A 12 3.65 0.15 -0.33
C VAL A 12 3.59 -0.89 0.80
N SER A 13 3.27 -2.13 0.45
CA SER A 13 3.28 -3.25 1.39
C SER A 13 4.66 -3.44 2.03
N GLU A 14 5.72 -3.45 1.23
CA GLU A 14 7.09 -3.65 1.72
C GLU A 14 7.59 -2.47 2.56
N GLN A 15 7.35 -1.23 2.10
CA GLN A 15 7.84 -0.03 2.79
C GLN A 15 7.11 0.24 4.11
N LEU A 16 5.82 -0.07 4.19
CA LEU A 16 5.03 0.12 5.41
C LEU A 16 4.99 -1.13 6.30
N GLY A 17 5.54 -2.26 5.83
CA GLY A 17 5.47 -3.54 6.56
C GLY A 17 4.05 -4.08 6.72
N VAL A 18 3.11 -3.65 5.88
CA VAL A 18 1.71 -4.10 5.87
C VAL A 18 1.53 -5.20 4.84
N LYS A 19 0.48 -6.02 4.94
CA LYS A 19 0.25 -7.08 3.94
C LYS A 19 -0.27 -6.47 2.65
N ILE A 20 0.08 -7.07 1.51
CA ILE A 20 -0.46 -6.72 0.19
C ILE A 20 -2.00 -6.71 0.18
N GLU A 21 -2.62 -7.58 0.98
CA GLU A 21 -4.07 -7.74 1.11
C GLU A 21 -4.75 -6.53 1.78
N ASP A 22 -4.00 -5.79 2.61
CA ASP A 22 -4.46 -4.61 3.34
C ASP A 22 -4.29 -3.32 2.51
N VAL A 23 -3.44 -3.34 1.48
CA VAL A 23 -3.20 -2.21 0.58
C VAL A 23 -4.27 -2.18 -0.52
N LYS A 24 -5.38 -1.48 -0.24
CA LYS A 24 -6.45 -1.22 -1.21
C LYS A 24 -6.28 0.18 -1.80
N LYS A 25 -6.81 0.40 -3.00
CA LYS A 25 -6.82 1.73 -3.64
C LYS A 25 -7.56 2.79 -2.81
N GLU A 26 -8.49 2.32 -1.99
CA GLU A 26 -9.34 3.14 -1.12
C GLU A 26 -8.69 3.38 0.24
N SER A 27 -7.61 2.65 0.57
CA SER A 27 -6.89 2.78 1.83
C SER A 27 -6.16 4.11 1.88
N LYS A 28 -6.23 4.76 3.03
CA LYS A 28 -5.43 5.95 3.34
C LYS A 28 -4.08 5.54 3.90
N PHE A 29 -3.01 6.13 3.35
CA PHE A 29 -1.64 5.82 3.76
C PHE A 29 -1.41 6.04 5.26
N VAL A 30 -1.92 7.13 5.84
CA VAL A 30 -1.72 7.45 7.26
C VAL A 30 -2.75 6.75 8.14
N ASP A 31 -4.05 6.96 7.88
CA ASP A 31 -5.11 6.44 8.75
C ASP A 31 -5.27 4.92 8.69
N ASP A 32 -5.10 4.30 7.52
CA ASP A 32 -5.36 2.86 7.32
C ASP A 32 -4.08 2.03 7.24
N LEU A 33 -2.99 2.59 6.70
CA LEU A 33 -1.72 1.86 6.53
C LEU A 33 -0.63 2.28 7.53
N GLY A 34 -0.92 3.25 8.41
CA GLY A 34 -0.01 3.64 9.48
C GLY A 34 1.32 4.24 9.01
N ALA A 35 1.33 4.89 7.85
CA ALA A 35 2.50 5.62 7.37
C ALA A 35 2.77 6.83 8.27
N ASP A 36 3.93 6.86 8.91
CA ASP A 36 4.45 8.06 9.57
C ASP A 36 4.69 9.15 8.51
N SER A 37 4.09 10.32 8.72
CA SER A 37 4.04 11.45 7.77
C SER A 37 5.40 12.05 7.41
#